data_AF-A0A947S2N0-F1
#
_entry.id   AF-A0A947S2N0-F1
#
_cell.length_a   1.000
_cell.length_b   1.000
_cell.length_c   1.000
_cell.angle_alpha   90.00
_cell.angle_beta   90.00
_cell.angle_gamma   90.00
#
_symmetry.space_group_name_H-M   'P 1'
#
loop_
_entity.id
_entity.type
_entity.pdbx_description
1 polymer ?
#
loop_
_entity_poly.entity_id
_entity_poly.type
_entity_poly.pdbx_seq_one_letter_code
_entity_poly.pdbx_strand_id
1 'polypeptide(L)'
;MLEIQKMRRMERARCHPEWSESIRSKVLRGEVGIGMTKSQVKASWGEPDDINRTAGSWGVNEQWVYDRGNFNVQYIYFKNNVVTSWQD
;
A
#
# COMPACT_ATOMS: atom_id res chain seq x y z
N MET A 1 -8.49 10.79 -14.46
CA MET A 1 -7.51 10.00 -13.68
C MET A 1 -7.77 10.07 -12.17
N LEU A 2 -7.85 11.27 -11.57
CA LEU A 2 -8.06 11.42 -10.12
C LEU A 2 -9.43 10.90 -9.63
N GLU A 3 -10.50 11.20 -10.37
CA GLU A 3 -11.86 10.77 -9.98
C GLU A 3 -12.03 9.25 -10.05
N ILE A 4 -11.43 8.60 -11.05
CA ILE A 4 -11.39 7.14 -11.16
C ILE A 4 -10.64 6.53 -9.97
N GLN A 5 -9.52 7.12 -9.54
CA GLN A 5 -8.78 6.64 -8.37
C GLN A 5 -9.59 6.80 -7.08
N LYS A 6 -10.28 7.93 -6.88
CA LYS A 6 -11.20 8.14 -5.76
C LYS A 6 -12.31 7.09 -5.73
N MET A 7 -12.97 6.86 -6.87
CA MET A 7 -14.02 5.83 -6.98
C MET A 7 -13.49 4.42 -6.66
N ARG A 8 -12.30 4.06 -7.15
CA ARG A 8 -11.66 2.77 -6.84
C ARG A 8 -11.36 2.61 -5.36
N ARG A 9 -10.82 3.65 -4.69
CA ARG A 9 -10.54 3.64 -3.25
C ARG A 9 -11.82 3.50 -2.44
N MET A 10 -12.87 4.24 -2.80
CA MET A 10 -14.18 4.15 -2.16
C MET A 10 -14.77 2.74 -2.27
N GLU A 11 -14.73 2.14 -3.46
CA GLU A 11 -15.25 0.79 -3.66
C GLU A 11 -14.45 -0.25 -2.87
N ARG A 12 -13.11 -0.19 -2.91
CA ARG A 12 -12.27 -1.10 -2.12
C ARG A 12 -12.53 -0.95 -0.62
N ALA A 13 -12.61 0.27 -0.11
CA ALA A 13 -12.96 0.52 1.29
C ALA A 13 -14.35 -0.03 1.65
N ARG A 14 -15.34 0.10 0.74
CA ARG A 14 -16.70 -0.42 0.93
C ARG A 14 -16.72 -1.95 1.05
N CYS A 15 -15.95 -2.65 0.22
CA CYS A 15 -15.85 -4.11 0.22
C CYS A 15 -15.13 -4.70 1.45
N HIS A 16 -14.47 -3.87 2.26
CA HIS A 16 -13.71 -4.31 3.43
C HIS A 16 -14.29 -3.75 4.76
N PRO A 17 -15.50 -4.18 5.19
CA PRO A 17 -16.12 -3.73 6.44
C PRO A 17 -15.30 -4.06 7.70
N GLU A 18 -14.42 -5.06 7.62
CA GLU A 18 -13.55 -5.50 8.71
C GLU A 18 -12.38 -4.54 9.00
N TRP A 19 -12.06 -3.62 8.09
CA TRP A 19 -10.97 -2.66 8.33
C TRP A 19 -11.37 -1.63 9.38
N SER A 20 -10.43 -1.34 10.29
CA SER A 20 -10.60 -0.27 11.26
C SER A 20 -10.81 1.08 10.56
N GLU A 21 -11.49 1.99 11.25
CA GLU A 21 -11.77 3.33 10.73
C GLU A 21 -10.48 4.07 10.30
N SER A 22 -9.41 3.92 11.08
CA SER A 22 -8.10 4.51 10.77
C SER A 22 -7.54 4.02 9.42
N ILE A 23 -7.64 2.72 9.13
CA ILE A 23 -7.17 2.13 7.87
C ILE A 23 -8.05 2.58 6.72
N ARG A 24 -9.37 2.50 6.91
CA ARG A 24 -10.36 2.95 5.92
C ARG A 24 -10.13 4.41 5.54
N SER A 25 -9.91 5.26 6.53
CA SER A 25 -9.64 6.69 6.36
C SER A 25 -8.37 6.95 5.53
N LYS A 26 -7.27 6.24 5.81
CA LYS A 26 -6.02 6.31 5.02
C LYS A 26 -6.23 5.88 3.57
N VAL A 27 -6.90 4.75 3.35
CA VAL A 27 -7.18 4.25 1.99
C VAL A 27 -8.00 5.24 1.18
N LEU A 28 -9.04 5.84 1.78
CA LEU A 28 -9.87 6.86 1.12
C LEU A 28 -9.07 8.12 0.75
N ARG A 29 -8.12 8.53 1.60
CA ARG A 29 -7.21 9.66 1.31
C ARG A 29 -6.07 9.31 0.35
N GLY A 30 -5.83 8.03 0.06
CA GLY A 30 -4.69 7.61 -0.74
C GLY A 30 -3.37 7.64 0.03
N GLU A 31 -3.42 7.43 1.34
CA GLU A 31 -2.27 7.40 2.23
C GLU A 31 -1.86 5.95 2.56
N VAL A 32 -0.60 5.76 2.92
CA VAL A 32 -0.07 4.53 3.51
C VAL A 32 0.41 4.79 4.92
N GLY A 33 0.57 3.73 5.72
CA GLY A 33 1.05 3.86 7.09
C GLY A 33 1.53 2.53 7.66
N ILE A 34 2.35 2.61 8.70
CA ILE A 34 2.82 1.44 9.47
C ILE A 34 1.60 0.62 9.93
N GLY A 35 1.73 -0.70 9.86
CA GLY A 35 0.67 -1.62 10.26
C GLY A 35 -0.31 -1.97 9.15
N MET A 36 -0.33 -1.23 8.03
CA MET A 36 -1.15 -1.60 6.88
C MET A 36 -0.67 -2.92 6.27
N THR A 37 -1.61 -3.73 5.79
CA THR A 37 -1.29 -4.93 5.02
C THR A 37 -0.97 -4.58 3.56
N LYS A 38 -0.34 -5.52 2.85
CA LYS A 38 -0.15 -5.39 1.38
C LYS A 38 -1.45 -5.10 0.63
N SER A 39 -2.56 -5.76 1.00
CA SER A 39 -3.87 -5.53 0.34
C SER A 39 -4.42 -4.13 0.61
N GLN A 40 -4.25 -3.61 1.83
CA GLN A 40 -4.63 -2.25 2.19
C GLN A 40 -3.77 -1.21 1.45
N VAL A 41 -2.47 -1.45 1.32
CA VAL A 41 -1.58 -0.61 0.51
C VAL A 41 -2.03 -0.61 -0.96
N LYS A 42 -2.29 -1.79 -1.55
CA LYS A 42 -2.82 -1.86 -2.91
C LYS A 42 -4.15 -1.11 -3.05
N ALA A 43 -5.01 -1.19 -2.05
CA ALA A 43 -6.27 -0.44 -2.05
C ALA A 43 -6.09 1.07 -2.04
N SER A 44 -5.03 1.56 -1.39
CA SER A 44 -4.69 2.98 -1.31
C SER A 44 -3.92 3.48 -2.54
N TRP A 45 -2.77 2.85 -2.85
CA TRP A 45 -1.79 3.32 -3.83
C TRP A 45 -1.86 2.60 -5.18
N GLY A 46 -2.59 1.50 -5.27
CA GLY A 46 -2.62 0.63 -6.46
C GLY A 46 -1.52 -0.43 -6.45
N GLU A 47 -1.37 -1.12 -7.57
CA GLU A 47 -0.29 -2.08 -7.77
C GLU A 47 1.06 -1.36 -7.82
N PRO A 48 2.11 -1.92 -7.20
CA PRO A 48 3.47 -1.43 -7.38
C PRO A 48 3.98 -1.75 -8.78
N ASP A 49 4.98 -0.99 -9.22
CA ASP A 49 5.67 -1.22 -10.49
C ASP A 49 6.68 -2.36 -10.39
N ASP A 50 7.31 -2.53 -9.22
CA ASP A 50 8.22 -3.64 -8.93
C ASP A 50 8.15 -4.11 -7.47
N ILE A 51 8.52 -5.36 -7.23
CA ILE A 51 8.55 -6.01 -5.92
C ILE A 51 9.86 -6.78 -5.75
N ASN A 52 10.74 -6.24 -4.89
CA ASN A 52 11.92 -6.94 -4.41
C ASN A 52 11.56 -7.79 -3.18
N ARG A 53 11.71 -9.12 -3.27
CA ARG A 53 11.27 -10.07 -2.23
C ARG A 53 12.41 -10.94 -1.71
N THR A 54 12.56 -10.98 -0.39
CA THR A 54 13.50 -11.88 0.31
C THR A 54 12.74 -12.72 1.34
N ALA A 55 12.92 -14.05 1.31
CA ALA A 55 12.29 -14.97 2.25
C ALA A 55 13.34 -15.89 2.88
N GLY A 56 13.23 -16.10 4.20
CA GLY A 56 14.09 -17.00 4.96
C GLY A 56 13.40 -17.48 6.24
N SER A 57 14.14 -18.17 7.12
CA SER A 57 13.60 -18.66 8.40
C SER A 57 13.12 -17.54 9.34
N TRP A 58 13.62 -16.32 9.16
CA TRP A 58 13.23 -15.09 9.86
C TRP A 58 11.98 -14.41 9.28
N GLY A 59 11.33 -15.01 8.29
CA GLY A 59 10.13 -14.50 7.64
C GLY A 59 10.38 -13.91 6.25
N VAL A 60 9.43 -13.12 5.78
CA VAL A 60 9.42 -12.51 4.44
C VAL A 60 9.56 -11.01 4.56
N ASN A 61 10.57 -10.45 3.89
CA ASN A 61 10.71 -9.01 3.71
C ASN A 61 10.46 -8.67 2.23
N GLU A 62 9.72 -7.61 1.99
CA GLU A 62 9.47 -7.11 0.64
C GLU A 62 9.69 -5.60 0.60
N GLN A 63 10.30 -5.12 -0.48
CA GLN A 63 10.29 -3.71 -0.86
C GLN A 63 9.44 -3.58 -2.12
N TRP A 64 8.42 -2.75 -2.06
CA TRP A 64 7.60 -2.41 -3.21
C TRP A 64 8.03 -1.05 -3.75
N VAL A 65 8.18 -0.97 -5.07
CA VAL A 65 8.62 0.22 -5.80
C VAL A 65 7.44 0.81 -6.54
N TYR A 66 7.23 2.12 -6.41
CA TYR A 66 6.22 2.88 -7.14
C TYR A 66 6.91 4.00 -7.93
N ASP A 67 7.03 3.86 -9.24
CA ASP A 67 7.52 4.90 -10.13
C ASP A 67 6.41 5.92 -10.39
N ARG A 68 6.60 7.13 -9.90
CA ARG A 68 5.65 8.25 -10.09
C ARG A 68 6.00 9.10 -11.30
N GLY A 69 7.01 8.71 -12.07
CA GLY A 69 7.58 9.47 -13.17
C GLY A 69 8.42 10.65 -12.69
N ASN A 70 9.05 11.37 -13.63
CA ASN A 70 9.87 12.55 -13.36
C ASN A 70 10.94 12.32 -12.28
N PHE A 71 11.56 11.13 -12.28
CA PHE A 71 12.58 10.72 -11.30
C PHE A 71 12.07 10.65 -9.83
N ASN A 72 10.76 10.67 -9.61
CA ASN A 72 10.16 10.44 -8.29
C ASN A 72 9.79 8.95 -8.17
N VAL A 73 10.44 8.27 -7.23
CA VAL A 73 10.18 6.86 -6.93
C VAL A 73 9.92 6.74 -5.44
N GLN A 74 8.80 6.10 -5.09
CA GLN A 74 8.40 5.88 -3.72
C GLN A 74 8.56 4.41 -3.36
N TYR A 75 8.93 4.15 -2.11
CA TYR A 75 9.22 2.79 -1.63
C TYR A 75 8.38 2.45 -0.41
N ILE A 76 7.87 1.22 -0.35
CA ILE A 76 7.22 0.68 0.84
C ILE A 76 7.92 -0.60 1.26
N TYR A 77 8.25 -0.70 2.54
CA TYR A 77 8.90 -1.87 3.12
C TYR A 77 7.91 -2.66 3.97
N PHE A 78 7.88 -3.97 3.76
CA PHE A 78 7.03 -4.91 4.47
C PHE A 78 7.85 -5.96 5.19
N LYS A 79 7.37 -6.36 6.36
CA LYS A 79 7.76 -7.60 7.04
C LYS A 79 6.52 -8.44 7.28
N ASN A 80 6.52 -9.69 6.82
CA ASN A 80 5.43 -10.65 6.99
C ASN A 80 4.05 -10.05 6.67
N ASN A 81 3.91 -9.39 5.50
CA ASN A 81 2.69 -8.75 5.01
C ASN A 81 2.32 -7.38 5.61
N VAL A 82 3.09 -6.85 6.57
CA VAL A 82 2.77 -5.60 7.27
C VAL A 82 3.80 -4.53 6.94
N VAL A 83 3.34 -3.31 6.66
CA VAL A 83 4.21 -2.14 6.43
C VAL A 83 5.01 -1.84 7.69
N THR A 84 6.33 -1.77 7.55
CA THR A 84 7.27 -1.39 8.60
C THR A 84 7.84 0.01 8.41
N SER A 85 7.96 0.48 7.17
CA SER A 85 8.44 1.82 6.82
C SER A 85 8.12 2.14 5.35
N TRP A 86 8.28 3.41 4.95
CA TRP A 86 8.21 3.86 3.56
C TRP A 86 9.16 5.04 3.34
N GLN A 87 9.43 5.37 2.07
CA GLN A 87 10.22 6.53 1.63
C GLN A 87 9.45 7.21 0.49
N ASP A 88 9.34 8.54 0.53
CA ASP A 88 8.57 9.37 -0.41
C ASP A 88 9.39 10.50 -1.06
#